data_AF-A0A970JEI5-F1
#
_entry.id   AF-A0A970JEI5-F1
#
_cell.length_a   1.000
_cell.length_b   1.000
_cell.length_c   1.000
_cell.angle_alpha   90.00
_cell.angle_beta   90.00
_cell.angle_gamma   90.00
#
_symmetry.space_group_name_H-M   'P 1'
#
loop_
_entity.id
_entity.type
_entity.pdbx_description
1 polymer ?
#
loop_
_entity_poly.entity_id
_entity_poly.type
_entity_poly.pdbx_seq_one_letter_code
_entity_poly.pdbx_strand_id
1 'polypeptide(L)'
;MKSKAILALFLCFCMFFFAGCKREPENQPPPQQPEPQQEVPETPPEPEETTVTIEKVAPVCVVINNHPAAKPQSGLQEATFVYEFFVEGGLTRFLAVYDRHFTDNFLIGPVRSIRPYFAEKAMEHGGAIVYSGSSKRTEQMIAGLKLKKIVSSEYLWRDGSRKAPHNLYTDLESIYKARGESEVERLVFEPPELPAGEEAKEIEITYTRQHVVTYAYDEESKLYLRNENGTPHLDRETGKQYGATRVIVQRYPHTDVPDPANNRTLVDIKLTGSGEAVLYEAGQKYHLTWEHTGSGTVYRHADGREVDLRLGNTWIQVVR
;
A
#
# COMPACT_ATOMS: atom_id res chain seq x y z
N MET A 1 -12.35 63.75 13.30
CA MET A 1 -12.86 64.54 12.17
C MET A 1 -13.89 63.69 11.41
N LYS A 2 -15.16 64.14 11.44
CA LYS A 2 -16.32 63.93 10.52
C LYS A 2 -16.59 62.49 10.01
N SER A 3 -17.57 61.73 10.53
CA SER A 3 -19.06 61.80 10.33
C SER A 3 -19.50 61.29 8.95
N LYS A 4 -20.02 60.06 8.83
CA LYS A 4 -21.47 59.66 8.78
C LYS A 4 -22.32 60.39 7.73
N ALA A 5 -22.98 59.62 6.85
CA ALA A 5 -24.30 59.98 6.30
C ALA A 5 -25.08 58.72 5.87
N ILE A 6 -26.11 58.41 6.65
CA ILE A 6 -27.29 57.59 6.34
C ILE A 6 -28.27 58.52 5.60
N LEU A 7 -28.98 58.03 4.57
CA LEU A 7 -30.14 58.75 4.05
C LEU A 7 -31.31 57.78 3.85
N ALA A 8 -32.32 57.95 4.69
CA ALA A 8 -33.68 57.49 4.55
C ALA A 8 -34.57 58.73 4.33
N LEU A 9 -35.58 58.66 3.46
CA LEU A 9 -36.70 59.62 3.39
C LEU A 9 -37.87 58.94 2.63
N PHE A 10 -38.90 58.44 3.33
CA PHE A 10 -40.16 59.09 3.75
C PHE A 10 -41.17 59.44 2.63
N LEU A 11 -42.22 58.60 2.59
CA LEU A 11 -43.65 58.81 2.33
C LEU A 11 -44.15 60.10 1.65
N CYS A 12 -45.00 59.93 0.63
CA CYS A 12 -46.19 60.78 0.46
C CYS A 12 -47.38 60.01 -0.15
N PHE A 13 -48.55 60.35 0.37
CA PHE A 13 -49.85 59.70 0.25
C PHE A 13 -50.71 60.48 -0.76
N CYS A 14 -51.43 59.79 -1.65
CA CYS A 14 -52.56 60.36 -2.42
C CYS A 14 -53.63 59.28 -2.65
N MET A 15 -54.81 59.50 -2.03
CA MET A 15 -56.08 58.82 -2.32
C MET A 15 -56.58 59.17 -3.72
N PHE A 16 -57.32 58.27 -4.38
CA PHE A 16 -58.69 58.54 -4.87
C PHE A 16 -59.43 57.25 -5.24
N PHE A 17 -60.72 57.23 -4.87
CA PHE A 17 -61.73 56.18 -5.03
C PHE A 17 -61.99 55.75 -6.49
N PHE A 18 -62.43 54.50 -6.73
CA PHE A 18 -63.83 54.17 -7.05
C PHE A 18 -64.07 52.68 -7.38
N ALA A 19 -65.28 52.25 -6.98
CA ALA A 19 -66.14 51.22 -7.57
C ALA A 19 -65.71 49.74 -7.47
N GLY A 20 -66.42 49.03 -6.57
CA GLY A 20 -66.50 47.58 -6.59
C GLY A 20 -67.31 47.05 -7.77
N CYS A 21 -66.79 45.99 -8.38
CA CYS A 21 -67.54 45.05 -9.20
C CYS A 21 -67.35 43.65 -8.60
N LYS A 22 -68.46 43.04 -8.18
CA LYS A 22 -68.55 41.61 -7.84
C LYS A 22 -68.05 40.78 -9.04
N ARG A 23 -67.11 39.87 -8.80
CA ARG A 23 -66.88 38.71 -9.67
C ARG A 23 -67.15 37.44 -8.88
N GLU A 24 -67.96 36.60 -9.50
CA GLU A 24 -68.42 35.28 -9.10
C GLU A 24 -67.24 34.30 -8.91
N PRO A 25 -67.30 33.35 -7.96
CA PRO A 25 -66.24 32.37 -7.78
C PRO A 25 -66.24 31.37 -8.95
N GLU A 26 -65.09 31.27 -9.61
CA GLU A 26 -64.83 30.33 -10.69
C GLU A 26 -64.71 28.90 -10.11
N ASN A 27 -65.47 27.99 -10.70
CA ASN A 27 -65.67 26.61 -10.26
C ASN A 27 -64.41 25.78 -10.58
N GLN A 28 -63.62 25.40 -9.57
CA GLN A 28 -62.49 24.48 -9.75
C GLN A 28 -62.98 23.02 -9.87
N PRO A 29 -62.44 22.20 -10.78
CA PRO A 29 -62.77 20.78 -10.85
C PRO A 29 -62.26 20.05 -9.59
N PRO A 30 -62.94 18.99 -9.13
CA PRO A 30 -62.51 18.25 -7.95
C PRO A 30 -61.16 17.55 -8.18
N PRO A 31 -60.38 17.31 -7.12
CA PRO A 31 -59.08 16.64 -7.23
C PRO A 31 -59.26 15.23 -7.78
N GLN A 32 -58.49 14.87 -8.80
CA GLN A 32 -58.40 13.48 -9.27
C GLN A 32 -57.68 12.63 -8.20
N GLN A 33 -58.34 11.57 -7.78
CA GLN A 33 -57.77 10.55 -6.91
C GLN A 33 -56.68 9.77 -7.69
N PRO A 34 -55.47 9.58 -7.13
CA PRO A 34 -54.44 8.80 -7.81
C PRO A 34 -54.92 7.35 -7.99
N GLU A 35 -54.78 6.81 -9.21
CA GLU A 35 -55.00 5.39 -9.47
C GLU A 35 -53.99 4.54 -8.68
N PRO A 36 -54.37 3.34 -8.19
CA PRO A 36 -53.44 2.43 -7.53
C PRO A 36 -52.37 1.99 -8.54
N GLN A 37 -51.11 2.36 -8.29
CA GLN A 37 -49.97 1.78 -9.00
C GLN A 37 -49.89 0.29 -8.65
N GLN A 38 -49.99 -0.57 -9.67
CA GLN A 38 -49.64 -1.98 -9.52
C GLN A 38 -48.14 -2.08 -9.20
N GLU A 39 -47.80 -2.60 -8.02
CA GLU A 39 -46.44 -3.01 -7.70
C GLU A 39 -46.00 -4.09 -8.68
N VAL A 40 -45.02 -3.75 -9.52
CA VAL A 40 -44.29 -4.73 -10.32
C VAL A 40 -43.50 -5.59 -9.33
N PRO A 41 -43.54 -6.92 -9.39
CA PRO A 41 -42.74 -7.76 -8.49
C PRO A 41 -41.26 -7.40 -8.67
N GLU A 42 -40.63 -6.91 -7.60
CA GLU A 42 -39.18 -6.71 -7.57
C GLU A 42 -38.54 -8.06 -7.88
N THR A 43 -37.75 -8.09 -8.95
CA THR A 43 -36.95 -9.28 -9.28
C THR A 43 -35.96 -9.46 -8.13
N PRO A 44 -35.80 -10.67 -7.55
CA PRO A 44 -34.84 -10.88 -6.48
C PRO A 44 -33.47 -10.37 -6.92
N PRO A 45 -32.73 -9.65 -6.06
CA PRO A 45 -31.38 -9.23 -6.41
C PRO A 45 -30.57 -10.46 -6.78
N GLU A 46 -29.96 -10.41 -7.97
CA GLU A 46 -29.01 -11.41 -8.43
C GLU A 46 -27.92 -11.54 -7.35
N PRO A 47 -27.54 -12.75 -6.90
CA PRO A 47 -26.57 -12.91 -5.82
C PRO A 47 -25.28 -12.20 -6.21
N GLU A 48 -24.80 -11.27 -5.37
CA GLU A 48 -23.51 -10.62 -5.55
C GLU A 48 -22.45 -11.72 -5.76
N GLU A 49 -21.71 -11.66 -6.87
CA GLU A 49 -20.61 -12.60 -7.11
C GLU A 49 -19.60 -12.47 -5.95
N THR A 50 -19.58 -13.47 -5.06
CA THR A 50 -18.68 -13.56 -3.90
C THR A 50 -17.24 -13.87 -4.29
N THR A 51 -17.00 -14.21 -5.56
CA THR A 51 -15.70 -14.60 -6.09
C THR A 51 -14.93 -13.41 -6.65
N VAL A 52 -13.64 -13.31 -6.31
CA VAL A 52 -12.70 -12.37 -6.90
C VAL A 52 -11.79 -13.08 -7.89
N THR A 53 -11.38 -12.35 -8.94
CA THR A 53 -10.38 -12.82 -9.90
C THR A 53 -9.10 -12.02 -9.75
N ILE A 54 -7.94 -12.70 -9.72
CA ILE A 54 -6.63 -12.08 -9.83
C ILE A 54 -5.81 -12.74 -10.93
N GLU A 55 -4.96 -11.94 -11.58
CA GLU A 55 -4.00 -12.43 -12.58
C GLU A 55 -2.58 -12.29 -12.04
N LYS A 56 -1.86 -13.41 -11.97
CA LYS A 56 -0.50 -13.50 -11.47
C LYS A 56 0.49 -13.80 -12.58
N VAL A 57 1.70 -13.30 -12.41
CA VAL A 57 2.87 -13.60 -13.24
C VAL A 57 4.05 -13.96 -12.34
N ALA A 58 5.11 -14.53 -12.92
CA ALA A 58 6.36 -14.81 -12.22
C ALA A 58 6.88 -13.53 -11.54
N PRO A 59 7.15 -13.53 -10.22
CA PRO A 59 7.45 -12.30 -9.51
C PRO A 59 8.80 -11.69 -9.88
N VAL A 60 8.92 -10.38 -9.71
CA VAL A 60 10.21 -9.69 -9.63
C VAL A 60 10.29 -8.90 -8.33
N CYS A 61 11.36 -9.13 -7.58
CA CYS A 61 11.65 -8.39 -6.36
C CYS A 61 12.54 -7.18 -6.67
N VAL A 62 12.25 -6.02 -6.09
CA VAL A 62 13.08 -4.82 -6.23
C VAL A 62 13.49 -4.30 -4.86
N VAL A 63 14.79 -4.16 -4.65
CA VAL A 63 15.34 -3.57 -3.43
C VAL A 63 15.28 -2.05 -3.53
N ILE A 64 14.42 -1.40 -2.74
CA ILE A 64 14.11 0.03 -2.85
C ILE A 64 14.67 0.81 -1.65
N ASN A 65 15.37 1.90 -1.96
CA ASN A 65 16.02 2.79 -1.02
C ASN A 65 15.03 3.46 -0.08
N ASN A 66 15.31 3.46 1.23
CA ASN A 66 14.53 4.22 2.21
C ASN A 66 15.35 5.32 2.93
N HIS A 67 16.51 5.69 2.38
CA HIS A 67 17.27 6.83 2.87
C HIS A 67 16.47 8.15 2.71
N PRO A 68 16.57 9.14 3.61
CA PRO A 68 15.86 10.41 3.50
C PRO A 68 16.00 11.11 2.13
N ALA A 69 17.22 11.16 1.58
CA ALA A 69 17.50 11.73 0.26
C ALA A 69 16.96 10.90 -0.94
N ALA A 70 16.37 9.73 -0.68
CA ALA A 70 15.72 8.87 -1.68
C ALA A 70 14.18 8.97 -1.63
N LYS A 71 13.63 9.78 -0.72
CA LYS A 71 12.19 9.98 -0.58
C LYS A 71 11.73 11.22 -1.35
N PRO A 72 10.47 11.23 -1.84
CA PRO A 72 9.54 10.10 -1.87
C PRO A 72 9.99 9.02 -2.89
N GLN A 73 9.59 7.77 -2.67
CA GLN A 73 9.83 6.64 -3.58
C GLN A 73 8.77 6.59 -4.68
N SER A 74 9.00 5.78 -5.70
CA SER A 74 8.05 5.50 -6.78
C SER A 74 7.68 4.02 -6.81
N GLY A 75 6.39 3.72 -6.99
CA GLY A 75 5.87 2.41 -7.40
C GLY A 75 5.60 1.43 -6.27
N LEU A 76 5.82 1.79 -4.99
CA LEU A 76 5.58 0.85 -3.87
C LEU A 76 4.11 0.47 -3.70
N GLN A 77 3.18 1.32 -4.14
CA GLN A 77 1.74 1.06 -4.04
C GLN A 77 1.29 -0.13 -4.89
N GLU A 78 1.97 -0.34 -6.02
CA GLU A 78 1.67 -1.39 -7.00
C GLU A 78 2.26 -2.77 -6.61
N ALA A 79 3.09 -2.81 -5.56
CA ALA A 79 3.68 -4.06 -5.10
C ALA A 79 2.65 -4.88 -4.30
N THR A 80 2.56 -6.18 -4.57
CA THR A 80 1.74 -7.10 -3.78
C THR A 80 2.29 -7.25 -2.36
N PHE A 81 3.61 -7.32 -2.23
CA PHE A 81 4.29 -7.37 -0.94
C PHE A 81 5.35 -6.28 -0.85
N VAL A 82 5.37 -5.55 0.27
CA VAL A 82 6.45 -4.62 0.62
C VAL A 82 7.02 -5.03 1.96
N TYR A 83 8.23 -5.59 1.97
CA TYR A 83 8.95 -5.90 3.19
C TYR A 83 9.83 -4.73 3.59
N GLU A 84 9.75 -4.27 4.84
CA GLU A 84 10.67 -3.27 5.40
C GLU A 84 11.62 -3.94 6.39
N PHE A 85 12.90 -3.96 6.03
CA PHE A 85 13.96 -4.54 6.84
C PHE A 85 14.88 -3.46 7.40
N PHE A 86 15.37 -3.68 8.62
CA PHE A 86 16.47 -2.91 9.16
C PHE A 86 17.74 -3.09 8.29
N VAL A 87 18.52 -2.02 8.14
CA VAL A 87 19.84 -2.02 7.51
C VAL A 87 20.82 -1.22 8.37
N GLU A 88 22.02 -0.95 7.88
CA GLU A 88 23.06 -0.28 8.66
C GLU A 88 22.71 1.16 9.04
N GLY A 89 23.24 1.62 10.17
CA GLY A 89 23.15 3.02 10.59
C GLY A 89 21.76 3.44 11.07
N GLY A 90 20.92 2.51 11.50
CA GLY A 90 19.58 2.81 12.02
C GLY A 90 18.53 3.10 10.96
N LEU A 91 18.84 2.81 9.69
CA LEU A 91 17.94 2.98 8.56
C LEU A 91 17.20 1.68 8.25
N THR A 92 16.16 1.78 7.42
CA THR A 92 15.51 0.62 6.79
C THR A 92 15.69 0.62 5.27
N ARG A 93 15.25 -0.45 4.62
CA ARG A 93 15.16 -0.57 3.17
C ARG A 93 14.04 -1.54 2.80
N PHE A 94 13.43 -1.31 1.64
CA PHE A 94 12.31 -2.12 1.19
C PHE A 94 12.72 -3.24 0.24
N LEU A 95 11.99 -4.34 0.28
CA LEU A 95 11.86 -5.30 -0.82
C LEU A 95 10.41 -5.25 -1.32
N ALA A 96 10.22 -4.72 -2.52
CA ALA A 96 8.92 -4.73 -3.17
C ALA A 96 8.81 -5.93 -4.12
N VAL A 97 7.70 -6.66 -4.07
CA VAL A 97 7.43 -7.82 -4.92
C VAL A 97 6.31 -7.49 -5.89
N TYR A 98 6.62 -7.56 -7.19
CA TYR A 98 5.67 -7.32 -8.28
C TYR A 98 5.37 -8.64 -8.98
N ASP A 99 4.17 -9.17 -8.77
CA ASP A 99 3.72 -10.47 -9.29
C ASP A 99 2.33 -10.41 -9.95
N ARG A 100 1.82 -9.22 -10.25
CA ARG A 100 0.55 -9.02 -10.94
C ARG A 100 0.75 -8.77 -12.41
N HIS A 101 -0.23 -9.19 -13.20
CA HIS A 101 -0.32 -8.78 -14.59
C HIS A 101 -0.86 -7.34 -14.64
N PHE A 102 -0.07 -6.42 -15.19
CA PHE A 102 -0.47 -5.03 -15.41
C PHE A 102 -0.44 -4.71 -16.91
N THR A 103 -1.37 -3.87 -17.34
CA THR A 103 -1.36 -3.28 -18.68
C THR A 103 -0.52 -2.01 -18.75
N ASP A 104 -0.48 -1.27 -17.65
CA ASP A 104 0.19 0.03 -17.57
C ASP A 104 1.60 -0.11 -17.01
N ASN A 105 2.53 0.70 -17.52
CA ASN A 105 3.89 0.80 -17.01
C ASN A 105 3.98 1.89 -15.94
N PHE A 106 4.83 1.70 -14.94
CA PHE A 106 5.08 2.66 -13.87
C PHE A 106 6.52 2.61 -13.39
N LEU A 107 6.99 3.75 -12.86
CA LEU A 107 8.36 3.90 -12.38
C LEU A 107 8.54 3.25 -11.01
N ILE A 108 9.69 2.59 -10.81
CA ILE A 108 10.05 1.90 -9.57
C ILE A 108 11.40 2.37 -9.06
N GLY A 109 11.47 2.81 -7.80
CA GLY A 109 12.73 3.10 -7.13
C GLY A 109 12.69 4.19 -6.06
N PRO A 110 13.86 4.71 -5.63
CA PRO A 110 15.19 4.38 -6.14
C PRO A 110 15.66 2.97 -5.80
N VAL A 111 16.29 2.25 -6.73
CA VAL A 111 16.91 0.95 -6.52
C VAL A 111 18.15 1.07 -5.64
N ARG A 112 18.32 0.16 -4.67
CA ARG A 112 19.47 0.18 -3.76
C ARG A 112 20.07 -1.19 -3.47
N SER A 113 21.11 -1.20 -2.66
CA SER A 113 21.99 -2.34 -2.45
C SER A 113 21.31 -3.49 -1.75
N ILE A 114 21.62 -4.70 -2.19
CA ILE A 114 21.10 -5.94 -1.62
C ILE A 114 21.85 -6.29 -0.31
N ARG A 115 21.20 -7.13 0.51
CA ARG A 115 21.71 -7.79 1.72
C ARG A 115 21.28 -9.26 1.68
N PRO A 116 21.92 -10.16 2.45
CA PRO A 116 21.62 -11.59 2.38
C PRO A 116 20.13 -11.91 2.56
N TYR A 117 19.49 -11.33 3.57
CA TYR A 117 18.06 -11.52 3.85
C TYR A 117 17.13 -11.01 2.72
N PHE A 118 17.51 -9.97 1.97
CA PHE A 118 16.75 -9.58 0.78
C PHE A 118 16.82 -10.64 -0.32
N ALA A 119 17.98 -11.25 -0.48
CA ALA A 119 18.23 -12.28 -1.47
C ALA A 119 17.51 -13.59 -1.11
N GLU A 120 17.58 -13.99 0.16
CA GLU A 120 16.83 -15.12 0.72
C GLU A 120 15.33 -14.91 0.57
N LYS A 121 14.81 -13.74 0.98
CA LYS A 121 13.38 -13.43 0.82
C LYS A 121 12.95 -13.40 -0.64
N ALA A 122 13.79 -12.94 -1.56
CA ALA A 122 13.49 -12.98 -2.99
C ALA A 122 13.44 -14.41 -3.55
N MET A 123 14.22 -15.36 -3.01
CA MET A 123 14.11 -16.77 -3.40
C MET A 123 12.74 -17.36 -3.06
N GLU A 124 12.10 -16.90 -1.99
CA GLU A 124 10.72 -17.29 -1.63
C GLU A 124 9.69 -16.84 -2.68
N HIS A 125 10.01 -15.79 -3.43
CA HIS A 125 9.17 -15.21 -4.49
C HIS A 125 9.68 -15.55 -5.91
N GLY A 126 10.46 -16.62 -6.07
CA GLY A 126 10.90 -17.09 -7.39
C GLY A 126 12.27 -16.57 -7.86
N GLY A 127 12.95 -15.75 -7.07
CA GLY A 127 14.39 -15.51 -7.20
C GLY A 127 14.84 -14.50 -8.26
N ALA A 128 13.93 -13.83 -8.97
CA ALA A 128 14.28 -12.67 -9.80
C ALA A 128 14.36 -11.40 -8.95
N ILE A 129 15.50 -10.72 -8.98
CA ILE A 129 15.76 -9.57 -8.10
C ILE A 129 16.54 -8.44 -8.79
N VAL A 130 16.05 -7.22 -8.57
CA VAL A 130 16.66 -5.96 -9.01
C VAL A 130 17.29 -5.27 -7.80
N TYR A 131 18.57 -4.90 -7.92
CA TYR A 131 19.29 -4.19 -6.87
C TYR A 131 20.49 -3.41 -7.45
N SER A 132 21.10 -2.54 -6.64
CA SER A 132 22.29 -1.79 -7.04
C SER A 132 23.37 -1.77 -5.96
N GLY A 133 24.38 -2.61 -6.20
CA GLY A 133 25.54 -2.80 -5.33
C GLY A 133 25.30 -3.81 -4.21
N SER A 134 26.41 -4.35 -3.70
CA SER A 134 26.49 -5.35 -2.63
C SER A 134 27.80 -5.14 -1.87
N SER A 135 27.91 -5.73 -0.68
CA SER A 135 29.22 -5.91 -0.04
C SER A 135 29.85 -7.22 -0.53
N LYS A 136 31.18 -7.34 -0.47
CA LYS A 136 31.88 -8.62 -0.75
C LYS A 136 31.33 -9.78 0.09
N ARG A 137 31.04 -9.50 1.36
CA ARG A 137 30.40 -10.45 2.27
C ARG A 137 29.04 -10.90 1.75
N THR A 138 28.19 -9.96 1.35
CA THR A 138 26.88 -10.26 0.77
C THR A 138 27.02 -11.11 -0.49
N GLU A 139 27.94 -10.79 -1.38
CA GLU A 139 28.20 -11.57 -2.61
C GLU A 139 28.59 -13.01 -2.30
N GLN A 140 29.45 -13.23 -1.29
CA GLN A 140 29.84 -14.56 -0.85
C GLN A 140 28.66 -15.36 -0.27
N MET A 141 27.84 -14.72 0.58
CA MET A 141 26.69 -15.38 1.22
C MET A 141 25.61 -15.79 0.22
N ILE A 142 25.38 -14.98 -0.82
CA ILE A 142 24.33 -15.24 -1.81
C ILE A 142 24.85 -16.02 -3.03
N ALA A 143 26.13 -16.38 -3.07
CA ALA A 143 26.76 -17.02 -4.23
C ALA A 143 26.12 -18.37 -4.60
N GLY A 144 25.63 -19.11 -3.59
CA GLY A 144 24.95 -20.39 -3.79
C GLY A 144 23.46 -20.27 -4.16
N LEU A 145 22.88 -19.07 -4.08
CA LEU A 145 21.48 -18.85 -4.41
C LEU A 145 21.31 -18.76 -5.93
N LYS A 146 20.31 -19.46 -6.46
CA LYS A 146 19.95 -19.42 -7.89
C LYS A 146 19.14 -18.17 -8.23
N LEU A 147 19.72 -17.00 -7.95
CA LEU A 147 19.07 -15.70 -8.17
C LEU A 147 19.26 -15.23 -9.61
N LYS A 148 18.16 -14.84 -10.26
CA LYS A 148 18.21 -14.07 -11.49
C LYS A 148 18.41 -12.60 -11.15
N LYS A 149 19.66 -12.14 -11.24
CA LYS A 149 20.09 -10.78 -10.88
C LYS A 149 19.85 -9.82 -12.05
N ILE A 150 18.93 -8.88 -11.89
CA ILE A 150 18.60 -7.84 -12.87
C ILE A 150 19.31 -6.55 -12.44
N VAL A 151 20.55 -6.38 -12.90
CA VAL A 151 21.45 -5.27 -12.48
C VAL A 151 22.07 -4.52 -13.66
N SER A 152 21.73 -4.92 -14.89
CA SER A 152 22.25 -4.34 -16.13
C SER A 152 21.74 -2.91 -16.34
N SER A 153 22.58 -2.04 -16.90
CA SER A 153 22.17 -0.70 -17.34
C SER A 153 21.18 -0.70 -18.51
N GLU A 154 20.88 -1.86 -19.11
CA GLU A 154 19.77 -2.01 -20.07
C GLU A 154 18.41 -1.76 -19.39
N TYR A 155 18.24 -2.15 -18.13
CA TYR A 155 16.97 -2.12 -17.41
C TYR A 155 16.94 -1.09 -16.27
N LEU A 156 18.07 -0.41 -16.01
CA LEU A 156 18.21 0.54 -14.93
C LEU A 156 18.89 1.81 -15.42
N TRP A 157 18.36 2.98 -15.03
CA TRP A 157 18.89 4.28 -15.41
C TRP A 157 18.97 5.24 -14.24
N ARG A 158 19.74 6.31 -14.42
CA ARG A 158 19.92 7.38 -13.43
C ARG A 158 18.96 8.52 -13.74
N ASP A 159 18.12 8.85 -12.77
CA ASP A 159 17.30 10.06 -12.81
C ASP A 159 18.16 11.29 -12.49
N GLY A 160 18.18 12.26 -13.42
CA GLY A 160 18.98 13.49 -13.29
C GLY A 160 18.47 14.46 -12.23
N SER A 161 17.21 14.31 -11.77
CA SER A 161 16.62 15.16 -10.73
C SER A 161 17.18 14.87 -9.33
N ARG A 162 17.90 13.76 -9.13
CA ARG A 162 18.45 13.33 -7.85
C ARG A 162 19.94 13.03 -7.94
N LYS A 163 20.65 13.20 -6.83
CA LYS A 163 22.08 12.86 -6.73
C LYS A 163 22.28 11.36 -6.47
N ALA A 164 23.33 10.80 -7.07
CA ALA A 164 23.80 9.48 -6.69
C ALA A 164 24.19 9.46 -5.19
N PRO A 165 23.94 8.35 -4.47
CA PRO A 165 23.42 7.06 -4.94
C PRO A 165 21.89 6.90 -4.87
N HIS A 166 21.12 8.00 -4.74
CA HIS A 166 19.67 7.98 -4.49
C HIS A 166 18.81 8.13 -5.75
N ASN A 167 19.39 7.87 -6.92
CA ASN A 167 18.81 8.23 -8.20
C ASN A 167 18.80 7.11 -9.23
N LEU A 168 19.04 5.84 -8.86
CA LEU A 168 18.87 4.73 -9.81
C LEU A 168 17.42 4.28 -9.81
N TYR A 169 16.83 4.13 -10.98
CA TYR A 169 15.44 3.71 -11.16
C TYR A 169 15.34 2.60 -12.20
N THR A 170 14.17 1.97 -12.22
CA THR A 170 13.71 1.02 -13.23
C THR A 170 12.20 1.26 -13.43
N ASP A 171 11.55 0.47 -14.28
CA ASP A 171 10.10 0.45 -14.44
C ASP A 171 9.59 -0.99 -14.61
N LEU A 172 8.27 -1.17 -14.57
CA LEU A 172 7.65 -2.49 -14.66
C LEU A 172 8.02 -3.21 -15.98
N GLU A 173 7.93 -2.50 -17.10
CA GLU A 173 8.24 -3.05 -18.42
C GLU A 173 9.69 -3.59 -18.49
N SER A 174 10.66 -2.80 -18.01
CA SER A 174 12.07 -3.19 -18.01
C SER A 174 12.32 -4.42 -17.14
N ILE A 175 11.73 -4.46 -15.93
CA ILE A 175 11.96 -5.60 -15.03
C ILE A 175 11.26 -6.87 -15.52
N TYR A 176 10.11 -6.78 -16.17
CA TYR A 176 9.41 -7.94 -16.76
C TYR A 176 10.09 -8.42 -18.02
N LYS A 177 10.59 -7.51 -18.87
CA LYS A 177 11.46 -7.87 -20.00
C LYS A 177 12.71 -8.60 -19.52
N ALA A 178 13.37 -8.09 -18.47
CA ALA A 178 14.57 -8.71 -17.92
C ALA A 178 14.30 -10.07 -17.25
N ARG A 179 13.16 -10.20 -16.54
CA ARG A 179 12.68 -11.48 -15.98
C ARG A 179 12.42 -12.50 -17.09
N GLY A 180 11.94 -12.05 -18.24
CA GLY A 180 11.56 -12.91 -19.37
C GLY A 180 10.09 -13.31 -19.33
N GLU A 181 9.74 -14.20 -20.25
CA GLU A 181 8.38 -14.71 -20.43
C GLU A 181 7.82 -15.29 -19.13
N SER A 182 6.53 -15.06 -18.93
CA SER A 182 5.76 -15.62 -17.83
C SER A 182 4.36 -15.87 -18.34
N GLU A 183 3.84 -17.05 -18.08
CA GLU A 183 2.42 -17.32 -18.21
C GLU A 183 1.62 -16.44 -17.25
N VAL A 184 0.41 -16.07 -17.67
CA VAL A 184 -0.56 -15.40 -16.80
C VAL A 184 -1.42 -16.47 -16.15
N GLU A 185 -1.28 -16.60 -14.84
CA GLU A 185 -2.12 -17.49 -14.04
C GLU A 185 -3.35 -16.72 -13.54
N ARG A 186 -4.53 -17.15 -13.97
CA ARG A 186 -5.81 -16.58 -13.51
C ARG A 186 -6.34 -17.39 -12.34
N LEU A 187 -6.44 -16.75 -11.18
CA LEU A 187 -6.97 -17.35 -9.96
C LEU A 187 -8.34 -16.75 -9.66
N VAL A 188 -9.34 -17.62 -9.48
CA VAL A 188 -10.69 -17.26 -9.07
C VAL A 188 -10.95 -17.90 -7.71
N PHE A 189 -11.35 -17.11 -6.71
CA PHE A 189 -11.57 -17.60 -5.36
C PHE A 189 -12.52 -16.69 -4.59
N GLU A 190 -13.16 -17.23 -3.56
CA GLU A 190 -13.88 -16.43 -2.58
C GLU A 190 -12.91 -15.94 -1.50
N PRO A 191 -12.85 -14.63 -1.20
CA PRO A 191 -12.05 -14.14 -0.08
C PRO A 191 -12.52 -14.81 1.23
N PRO A 192 -11.60 -15.29 2.08
CA PRO A 192 -12.00 -15.93 3.32
C PRO A 192 -12.61 -14.92 4.30
N GLU A 193 -13.60 -15.36 5.07
CA GLU A 193 -14.09 -14.57 6.20
C GLU A 193 -13.00 -14.45 7.28
N LEU A 194 -12.74 -13.20 7.68
CA LEU A 194 -11.83 -12.90 8.77
C LEU A 194 -12.39 -13.42 10.10
N PRO A 195 -11.57 -14.03 10.97
CA PRO A 195 -12.00 -14.31 12.34
C PRO A 195 -12.40 -13.03 13.08
N ALA A 196 -12.99 -13.18 14.27
CA ALA A 196 -13.17 -12.05 15.18
C ALA A 196 -11.79 -11.49 15.59
N GLY A 197 -11.55 -10.21 15.29
CA GLY A 197 -10.35 -9.48 15.68
C GLY A 197 -10.62 -8.46 16.78
N GLU A 198 -9.55 -7.83 17.26
CA GLU A 198 -9.63 -6.70 18.18
C GLU A 198 -9.50 -5.40 17.39
N GLU A 199 -10.24 -4.34 17.74
CA GLU A 199 -10.11 -3.05 17.05
C GLU A 199 -8.67 -2.51 17.13
N ALA A 200 -8.12 -2.12 15.98
CA ALA A 200 -6.79 -1.56 15.85
C ALA A 200 -6.72 -0.63 14.62
N LYS A 201 -7.07 0.64 14.83
CA LYS A 201 -7.04 1.68 13.79
C LYS A 201 -5.70 2.40 13.69
N GLU A 202 -4.83 2.23 14.68
CA GLU A 202 -3.50 2.83 14.70
C GLU A 202 -2.44 1.75 14.95
N ILE A 203 -1.33 1.87 14.23
CA ILE A 203 -0.16 0.99 14.36
C ILE A 203 1.05 1.90 14.54
N GLU A 204 1.89 1.61 15.52
CA GLU A 204 3.19 2.26 15.68
C GLU A 204 4.29 1.19 15.71
N ILE A 205 5.30 1.38 14.87
CA ILE A 205 6.48 0.51 14.77
C ILE A 205 7.71 1.39 14.89
N THR A 206 8.45 1.18 15.98
CA THR A 206 9.71 1.89 16.23
C THR A 206 10.89 0.99 15.85
N TYR A 207 11.56 1.30 14.74
CA TYR A 207 12.83 0.65 14.36
C TYR A 207 14.00 1.27 15.12
N THR A 208 14.03 2.60 15.20
CA THR A 208 14.93 3.40 16.04
C THR A 208 14.21 4.64 16.53
N ARG A 209 14.81 5.38 17.46
CA ARG A 209 14.27 6.69 17.89
C ARG A 209 14.13 7.70 16.74
N GLN A 210 14.86 7.52 15.64
CA GLN A 210 14.85 8.40 14.47
C GLN A 210 14.11 7.78 13.27
N HIS A 211 13.56 6.58 13.43
CA HIS A 211 12.85 5.84 12.40
C HIS A 211 11.63 5.15 12.99
N VAL A 212 10.53 5.89 12.99
CA VAL A 212 9.21 5.44 13.46
C VAL A 212 8.27 5.40 12.26
N VAL A 213 7.63 4.26 12.06
CA VAL A 213 6.61 4.05 11.03
C VAL A 213 5.28 3.93 11.74
N THR A 214 4.27 4.68 11.27
CA THR A 214 2.91 4.53 11.77
C THR A 214 1.95 4.25 10.62
N TYR A 215 0.85 3.60 10.96
CA TYR A 215 -0.26 3.42 10.04
C TYR A 215 -1.55 3.86 10.72
N ALA A 216 -2.38 4.59 9.98
CA ALA A 216 -3.73 4.97 10.41
C ALA A 216 -4.73 4.33 9.45
N TYR A 217 -5.68 3.57 9.99
CA TYR A 217 -6.75 2.95 9.21
C TYR A 217 -7.74 4.01 8.75
N ASP A 218 -7.95 4.06 7.44
CA ASP A 218 -8.92 4.93 6.79
C ASP A 218 -10.12 4.10 6.34
N GLU A 219 -11.29 4.39 6.91
CA GLU A 219 -12.54 3.64 6.67
C GLU A 219 -13.06 3.81 5.23
N GLU A 220 -12.78 4.96 4.61
CA GLU A 220 -13.24 5.28 3.25
C GLU A 220 -12.50 4.44 2.21
N SER A 221 -11.16 4.47 2.25
CA SER A 221 -10.31 3.67 1.36
C SER A 221 -10.16 2.21 1.79
N LYS A 222 -10.50 1.88 3.04
CA LYS A 222 -10.25 0.58 3.69
C LYS A 222 -8.77 0.19 3.71
N LEU A 223 -7.89 1.20 3.82
CA LEU A 223 -6.44 1.01 3.84
C LEU A 223 -5.83 1.56 5.14
N TYR A 224 -4.75 0.93 5.57
CA TYR A 224 -3.82 1.48 6.56
C TYR A 224 -2.88 2.46 5.86
N LEU A 225 -3.10 3.77 6.04
CA LEU A 225 -2.30 4.84 5.45
C LEU A 225 -0.97 4.99 6.20
N ARG A 226 0.14 4.85 5.48
CA ARG A 226 1.49 4.83 6.04
C ARG A 226 2.03 6.24 6.26
N ASN A 227 2.56 6.48 7.44
CA ASN A 227 3.37 7.64 7.76
C ASN A 227 4.78 7.19 8.17
N GLU A 228 5.73 8.08 7.99
CA GLU A 228 7.10 7.88 8.42
C GLU A 228 7.62 9.13 9.11
N ASN A 229 8.13 8.96 10.33
CA ASN A 229 8.59 10.02 11.20
C ASN A 229 7.55 11.16 11.34
N GLY A 230 6.26 10.78 11.48
CA GLY A 230 5.15 11.72 11.68
C GLY A 230 4.68 12.44 10.42
N THR A 231 5.16 12.07 9.23
CA THR A 231 4.75 12.67 7.94
C THR A 231 4.15 11.64 7.00
N PRO A 232 3.13 12.02 6.19
CA PRO A 232 2.58 11.14 5.16
C PRO A 232 3.67 10.59 4.24
N HIS A 233 3.71 9.27 4.09
CA HIS A 233 4.65 8.63 3.18
C HIS A 233 4.06 8.59 1.77
N LEU A 234 4.53 9.48 0.89
CA LEU A 234 3.95 9.67 -0.43
C LEU A 234 4.66 8.86 -1.52
N ASP A 235 3.91 8.50 -2.56
CA ASP A 235 4.46 8.13 -3.86
C ASP A 235 4.83 9.38 -4.65
N ARG A 236 6.02 9.36 -5.27
CA ARG A 236 6.56 10.51 -5.99
C ARG A 236 5.76 10.83 -7.26
N GLU A 237 5.32 9.80 -7.99
CA GLU A 237 4.69 9.97 -9.30
C GLU A 237 3.24 10.40 -9.16
N THR A 238 2.52 9.81 -8.20
CA THR A 238 1.08 10.06 -8.01
C THR A 238 0.80 11.16 -6.98
N GLY A 239 1.75 11.47 -6.09
CA GLY A 239 1.54 12.37 -4.95
C GLY A 239 0.61 11.82 -3.87
N LYS A 240 0.10 10.59 -4.03
CA LYS A 240 -0.79 9.94 -3.07
C LYS A 240 0.00 9.32 -1.93
N GLN A 241 -0.62 9.26 -0.76
CA GLN A 241 -0.06 8.55 0.38
C GLN A 241 -0.12 7.04 0.15
N TYR A 242 0.95 6.33 0.50
CA TYR A 242 0.97 4.88 0.45
C TYR A 242 -0.02 4.29 1.47
N GLY A 243 -0.79 3.31 1.02
CA GLY A 243 -1.76 2.58 1.84
C GLY A 243 -1.59 1.07 1.71
N ALA A 244 -1.86 0.36 2.79
CA ALA A 244 -1.78 -1.10 2.86
C ALA A 244 -3.15 -1.70 3.18
N THR A 245 -3.59 -2.71 2.42
CA THR A 245 -4.76 -3.52 2.82
C THR A 245 -4.42 -4.29 4.10
N ARG A 246 -3.18 -4.77 4.21
CA ARG A 246 -2.69 -5.50 5.38
C ARG A 246 -1.33 -4.99 5.84
N VAL A 247 -1.14 -4.92 7.15
CA VAL A 247 0.18 -4.74 7.76
C VAL A 247 0.48 -5.96 8.62
N ILE A 248 1.64 -6.60 8.41
CA ILE A 248 2.12 -7.68 9.26
C ILE A 248 3.36 -7.18 9.99
N VAL A 249 3.33 -7.21 11.32
CA VAL A 249 4.53 -6.98 12.15
C VAL A 249 5.11 -8.32 12.53
N GLN A 250 6.31 -8.62 12.03
CA GLN A 250 6.95 -9.92 12.15
C GLN A 250 8.32 -9.78 12.82
N ARG A 251 8.54 -10.54 13.89
CA ARG A 251 9.80 -10.53 14.64
C ARG A 251 10.76 -11.58 14.12
N TYR A 252 11.99 -11.16 13.85
CA TYR A 252 13.09 -12.07 13.51
C TYR A 252 14.32 -11.79 14.40
N PRO A 253 15.14 -12.81 14.71
CA PRO A 253 16.43 -12.59 15.36
C PRO A 253 17.35 -11.75 14.49
N HIS A 254 17.87 -10.65 15.04
CA HIS A 254 18.85 -9.79 14.39
C HIS A 254 20.21 -9.90 15.09
N THR A 255 21.28 -9.90 14.31
CA THR A 255 22.66 -9.92 14.80
C THR A 255 23.44 -8.76 14.20
N ASP A 256 24.09 -7.98 15.06
CA ASP A 256 24.99 -6.91 14.62
C ASP A 256 26.35 -7.51 14.22
N VAL A 257 26.79 -7.20 13.00
CA VAL A 257 28.02 -7.75 12.42
C VAL A 257 29.01 -6.62 12.12
N PRO A 258 30.15 -6.56 12.81
CA PRO A 258 31.16 -5.53 12.54
C PRO A 258 31.68 -5.59 11.10
N ASP A 259 31.82 -4.42 10.46
CA ASP A 259 32.46 -4.24 9.15
C ASP A 259 33.56 -3.17 9.27
N PRO A 260 34.72 -3.53 9.87
CA PRO A 260 35.80 -2.59 10.14
C PRO A 260 36.36 -1.93 8.87
N ALA A 261 36.35 -2.66 7.75
CA ALA A 261 36.83 -2.16 6.46
C ALA A 261 36.03 -0.94 5.95
N ASN A 262 34.78 -0.78 6.39
CA ASN A 262 33.91 0.34 6.02
C ASN A 262 33.49 1.19 7.23
N ASN A 263 34.11 0.98 8.40
CA ASN A 263 33.81 1.65 9.66
C ASN A 263 32.30 1.70 9.98
N ARG A 264 31.62 0.56 9.88
CA ARG A 264 30.17 0.44 10.14
C ARG A 264 29.82 -0.90 10.76
N THR A 265 28.57 -1.01 11.21
CA THR A 265 27.97 -2.26 11.69
C THR A 265 26.90 -2.70 10.71
N LEU A 266 27.10 -3.86 10.10
CA LEU A 266 26.09 -4.56 9.31
C LEU A 266 25.06 -5.20 10.24
N VAL A 267 23.92 -5.57 9.67
CA VAL A 267 22.87 -6.30 10.39
C VAL A 267 22.57 -7.56 9.60
N ASP A 268 22.57 -8.69 10.29
CA ASP A 268 22.06 -9.96 9.76
C ASP A 268 20.71 -10.28 10.38
N ILE A 269 19.87 -10.96 9.62
CA ILE A 269 18.52 -11.35 10.03
C ILE A 269 18.35 -12.81 9.66
N LYS A 270 18.04 -13.66 10.63
CA LYS A 270 17.78 -15.08 10.37
C LYS A 270 16.33 -15.27 9.95
N LEU A 271 16.08 -15.49 8.66
CA LEU A 271 14.72 -15.60 8.11
C LEU A 271 14.06 -16.96 8.27
N THR A 272 14.82 -18.00 8.66
CA THR A 272 14.31 -19.36 8.92
C THR A 272 13.92 -19.55 10.39
N GLY A 273 12.82 -20.27 10.59
CA GLY A 273 12.30 -20.60 11.90
C GLY A 273 10.79 -20.46 11.99
N SER A 274 10.31 -20.23 13.18
CA SER A 274 8.91 -19.94 13.47
C SER A 274 8.82 -18.92 14.61
N GLY A 275 7.66 -18.30 14.77
CA GLY A 275 7.42 -17.36 15.85
C GLY A 275 6.07 -16.68 15.77
N GLU A 276 5.93 -15.61 16.55
CA GLU A 276 4.73 -14.79 16.59
C GLU A 276 4.79 -13.64 15.58
N ALA A 277 3.63 -13.25 15.06
CA ALA A 277 3.41 -12.05 14.28
C ALA A 277 2.06 -11.41 14.65
N VAL A 278 1.86 -10.16 14.27
CA VAL A 278 0.56 -9.49 14.38
C VAL A 278 0.16 -9.04 12.99
N LEU A 279 -1.04 -9.43 12.57
CA LEU A 279 -1.69 -8.92 11.35
C LEU A 279 -2.65 -7.81 11.72
N TYR A 280 -2.66 -6.78 10.91
CA TYR A 280 -3.64 -5.71 10.92
C TYR A 280 -4.35 -5.69 9.57
N GLU A 281 -5.67 -5.82 9.58
CA GLU A 281 -6.53 -5.86 8.38
C GLU A 281 -7.91 -5.34 8.74
N ALA A 282 -8.52 -4.56 7.84
CA ALA A 282 -9.89 -4.05 8.01
C ALA A 282 -10.15 -3.34 9.36
N GLY A 283 -9.16 -2.57 9.86
CA GLY A 283 -9.28 -1.86 11.14
C GLY A 283 -9.16 -2.75 12.38
N GLN A 284 -8.77 -4.02 12.22
CA GLN A 284 -8.64 -5.00 13.30
C GLN A 284 -7.22 -5.56 13.39
N LYS A 285 -6.83 -6.04 14.57
CA LYS A 285 -5.59 -6.78 14.83
C LYS A 285 -5.89 -8.25 15.12
N TYR A 286 -4.95 -9.10 14.70
CA TYR A 286 -4.98 -10.54 14.86
C TYR A 286 -3.61 -11.06 15.28
N HIS A 287 -3.58 -11.86 16.34
CA HIS A 287 -2.38 -12.60 16.72
C HIS A 287 -2.20 -13.80 15.77
N LEU A 288 -1.00 -13.92 15.22
CA LEU A 288 -0.62 -14.94 14.27
C LEU A 288 0.62 -15.71 14.75
N THR A 289 0.70 -16.97 14.33
CA THR A 289 1.98 -17.69 14.27
C THR A 289 2.48 -17.69 12.84
N TRP A 290 3.81 -17.72 12.67
CA TRP A 290 4.44 -17.89 11.36
C TRP A 290 5.46 -19.01 11.39
N GLU A 291 5.64 -19.66 10.25
CA GLU A 291 6.67 -20.65 10.02
C GLU A 291 7.32 -20.43 8.66
N HIS A 292 8.65 -20.51 8.61
CA HIS A 292 9.45 -20.46 7.40
C HIS A 292 10.43 -21.63 7.34
N THR A 293 10.09 -22.62 6.51
CA THR A 293 10.87 -23.84 6.27
C THR A 293 11.67 -23.82 4.96
N GLY A 294 11.73 -22.66 4.28
CA GLY A 294 12.52 -22.46 3.06
C GLY A 294 11.69 -22.34 1.76
N SER A 295 10.41 -22.69 1.78
CA SER A 295 9.50 -22.57 0.62
C SER A 295 8.53 -21.38 0.69
N GLY A 296 8.79 -20.42 1.58
CA GLY A 296 7.93 -19.28 1.87
C GLY A 296 7.55 -19.20 3.34
N THR A 297 7.00 -18.06 3.75
CA THR A 297 6.47 -17.87 5.11
C THR A 297 4.98 -18.17 5.11
N VAL A 298 4.55 -19.11 5.95
CA VAL A 298 3.13 -19.41 6.18
C VAL A 298 2.71 -18.72 7.47
N TYR A 299 1.60 -18.00 7.43
CA TYR A 299 0.99 -17.38 8.60
C TYR A 299 -0.30 -18.11 8.97
N ARG A 300 -0.54 -18.31 10.27
CA ARG A 300 -1.76 -18.94 10.77
C ARG A 300 -2.40 -18.11 11.87
N HIS A 301 -3.72 -18.00 11.81
CA HIS A 301 -4.53 -17.50 12.92
C HIS A 301 -4.47 -18.47 14.11
N ALA A 302 -4.94 -18.01 15.27
CA ALA A 302 -4.99 -18.82 16.50
C ALA A 302 -5.87 -20.09 16.36
N ASP A 303 -6.83 -20.10 15.43
CA ASP A 303 -7.67 -21.25 15.10
C ASP A 303 -7.01 -22.24 14.11
N GLY A 304 -5.79 -21.96 13.66
CA GLY A 304 -5.00 -22.79 12.73
C GLY A 304 -5.23 -22.50 11.25
N ARG A 305 -6.21 -21.67 10.89
CA ARG A 305 -6.46 -21.28 9.50
C ARG A 305 -5.29 -20.45 8.95
N GLU A 306 -4.90 -20.73 7.71
CA GLU A 306 -3.87 -19.95 7.02
C GLU A 306 -4.40 -18.58 6.63
N VAL A 307 -3.54 -17.57 6.73
CA VAL A 307 -3.85 -16.22 6.28
C VAL A 307 -3.75 -16.18 4.75
N ASP A 308 -4.82 -15.74 4.10
CA ASP A 308 -4.82 -15.52 2.65
C ASP A 308 -4.33 -14.11 2.30
N LEU A 309 -3.20 -14.03 1.62
CA LEU A 309 -2.58 -12.78 1.19
C LEU A 309 -2.75 -12.50 -0.31
N ARG A 310 -3.65 -13.23 -0.99
CA ARG A 310 -3.83 -13.14 -2.45
C ARG A 310 -4.55 -11.87 -2.92
N LEU A 311 -5.35 -11.20 -2.09
CA LEU A 311 -6.12 -10.01 -2.47
C LEU A 311 -5.57 -8.76 -1.82
N GLY A 312 -5.32 -7.67 -2.58
CA GLY A 312 -4.75 -6.44 -2.04
C GLY A 312 -3.25 -6.55 -1.75
N ASN A 313 -2.67 -5.46 -1.22
CA ASN A 313 -1.24 -5.39 -0.90
C ASN A 313 -0.98 -5.63 0.60
N THR A 314 0.20 -6.17 0.90
CA THR A 314 0.63 -6.46 2.27
C THR A 314 1.98 -5.81 2.55
N TRP A 315 2.04 -5.01 3.61
CA TRP A 315 3.28 -4.43 4.12
C TRP A 315 3.78 -5.25 5.31
N ILE A 316 4.96 -5.86 5.18
CA ILE A 316 5.57 -6.71 6.20
C ILE A 316 6.71 -5.94 6.87
N GLN A 317 6.54 -5.68 8.15
CA GLN A 317 7.44 -4.89 8.98
C GLN A 317 8.31 -5.85 9.78
N VAL A 318 9.55 -6.04 9.34
CA VAL A 318 10.49 -7.00 9.95
C VAL A 318 11.25 -6.32 11.07
N VAL A 319 10.94 -6.71 12.31
CA VAL A 319 11.43 -6.08 13.53
C VAL A 319 12.34 -6.99 14.35
N ARG A 320 13.21 -6.38 15.16
CA ARG A 320 14.01 -7.06 16.19
C ARG A 320 13.11 -7.48 17.34
#